data_AF-I3KXZ0-F1
#
_entry.id   AF-I3KXZ0-F1
#
_cell.length_a   1.000
_cell.length_b   1.000
_cell.length_c   1.000
_cell.angle_alpha   90.00
_cell.angle_beta   90.00
_cell.angle_gamma   90.00
#
_symmetry.space_group_name_H-M   'P 1'
#
loop_
_entity.id
_entity.type
_entity.pdbx_description
1 polymer ?
#
loop_
_entity_poly.entity_id
_entity_poly.type
_entity_poly.pdbx_seq_one_letter_code
_entity_poly.pdbx_strand_id
1 'polypeptide(L)'
;MRIMFAGLLLVLILFACLLLVLLFATGLSKLANHQLKWPQKETPYEKFIRQHVDAKMNVEKCDEEIRNKKIYKKKGICKKTNTFILSNDEQVKAICNGRGSPYNTSLTMSNETFSIVICQLKNGDRKSNCEYNGTLHCNRRVVVTCKNELPVHYGGDIMTFESNNAAIGKIPMHSNSVPTNIHV
;
A
#
# COMPACT_ATOMS: atom_id res chain seq x y z
N MET A 1 67.00 -32.11 -35.04
CA MET A 1 65.58 -32.26 -35.45
C MET A 1 64.64 -32.57 -34.29
N ARG A 2 64.87 -33.61 -33.47
CA ARG A 2 63.98 -33.99 -32.33
C ARG A 2 63.75 -32.91 -31.25
N ILE A 3 64.76 -32.08 -30.95
CA ILE A 3 64.67 -31.01 -29.94
C ILE A 3 63.76 -29.85 -30.40
N MET A 4 63.77 -29.53 -31.70
CA MET A 4 62.89 -28.51 -32.26
C MET A 4 61.41 -28.93 -32.22
N PHE A 5 61.12 -30.23 -32.40
CA PHE A 5 59.76 -30.76 -32.26
C PHE A 5 59.24 -30.69 -30.82
N ALA A 6 60.09 -30.99 -29.83
CA ALA A 6 59.74 -30.86 -28.42
C ALA A 6 59.51 -29.39 -28.02
N GLY A 7 60.34 -28.47 -28.52
CA GLY A 7 60.17 -27.03 -28.31
C GLY A 7 58.88 -26.50 -28.94
N LEU A 8 58.57 -26.92 -30.17
CA LEU A 8 57.34 -26.53 -30.85
C LEU A 8 56.09 -27.09 -30.15
N LEU A 9 56.15 -28.34 -29.67
CA LEU A 9 55.07 -28.95 -28.89
C LEU A 9 54.85 -28.22 -27.56
N LEU A 10 55.92 -27.83 -26.87
CA LEU A 10 55.83 -27.07 -25.62
C LEU A 10 55.19 -25.69 -25.83
N VAL A 11 55.55 -24.99 -26.91
CA VAL A 11 54.98 -23.68 -27.26
C VAL A 11 53.49 -23.81 -27.59
N LEU A 12 53.08 -24.86 -28.31
CA LEU A 12 51.67 -25.10 -28.63
C LEU A 12 50.85 -25.43 -27.37
N ILE A 13 51.39 -26.20 -26.43
CA ILE A 13 50.73 -26.50 -25.15
C ILE A 13 50.56 -25.21 -24.34
N LEU A 14 51.60 -24.38 -24.23
CA LEU A 14 51.53 -23.11 -23.50
C LEU A 14 50.52 -22.15 -24.12
N PHE A 15 50.47 -22.08 -25.45
CA PHE A 15 49.49 -21.25 -26.17
C PHE A 15 48.05 -21.76 -25.97
N ALA A 16 47.83 -23.07 -26.04
CA ALA A 16 46.53 -23.68 -25.76
C ALA A 16 46.08 -23.44 -24.31
N CYS A 17 46.98 -23.56 -23.33
CA CYS A 17 46.69 -23.25 -21.93
C CYS A 17 46.34 -21.76 -21.74
N LEU A 18 47.07 -20.85 -22.39
CA LEU A 18 46.78 -19.41 -22.32
C LEU A 18 45.39 -19.09 -22.92
N LEU A 19 45.05 -19.68 -24.06
CA LEU A 19 43.72 -19.53 -24.67
C LEU A 19 42.60 -20.08 -23.78
N LEU A 20 42.80 -21.24 -23.13
CA LEU A 20 41.84 -21.79 -22.17
C LEU A 20 41.64 -20.85 -20.98
N VAL A 21 42.71 -20.30 -20.40
CA VAL A 21 42.62 -19.34 -19.28
C VAL A 21 41.85 -18.07 -19.68
N LEU A 22 42.07 -17.56 -20.90
CA LEU A 22 41.36 -16.38 -21.43
C LEU A 22 39.86 -16.67 -21.67
N LEU A 23 39.49 -17.87 -22.10
CA LEU A 23 38.09 -18.29 -22.24
C LEU A 23 37.37 -18.40 -20.89
N PHE A 24 38.04 -18.89 -19.84
CA PHE A 24 37.45 -18.94 -18.49
C PHE A 24 37.31 -17.54 -17.87
N ALA A 25 38.29 -16.65 -18.05
CA ALA A 25 38.24 -15.28 -17.51
C ALA A 25 37.10 -14.43 -18.11
N THR A 26 36.75 -14.67 -19.38
CA THR A 26 35.66 -13.98 -20.08
C THR A 26 34.29 -14.62 -19.86
N GLY A 27 34.24 -15.90 -19.45
CA GLY A 27 32.98 -16.61 -19.12
C GLY A 27 32.39 -16.24 -17.76
N LEU A 28 33.21 -16.02 -16.72
CA LEU A 28 32.73 -15.71 -15.36
C LEU A 28 32.13 -14.30 -15.23
N SER A 29 32.61 -13.34 -16.02
CA SER A 29 32.15 -11.94 -15.96
C SER A 29 30.70 -11.75 -16.45
N LYS A 30 30.16 -12.69 -17.23
CA LYS A 30 28.74 -12.69 -17.66
C LYS A 30 27.78 -13.29 -16.62
N LEU A 31 28.24 -14.13 -15.70
CA LEU A 31 27.36 -14.77 -14.71
C LEU A 31 27.16 -13.91 -13.44
N ALA A 32 28.10 -13.01 -13.14
CA ALA A 32 28.03 -12.13 -11.98
C ALA A 32 27.04 -10.96 -12.13
N ASN A 33 26.53 -10.70 -13.33
CA ASN A 33 25.64 -9.57 -13.63
C ASN A 33 24.16 -9.93 -13.75
N HIS A 34 23.79 -11.20 -13.54
CA HIS A 34 22.39 -11.57 -13.39
C HIS A 34 21.95 -11.30 -11.94
N GLN A 35 21.72 -10.03 -11.62
CA GLN A 35 21.03 -9.66 -10.38
C GLN A 35 19.66 -10.34 -10.36
N LEU A 36 19.53 -11.40 -9.56
CA LEU A 36 18.25 -11.97 -9.17
C LEU A 36 17.46 -10.88 -8.42
N LYS A 37 16.64 -10.13 -9.15
CA LYS A 37 15.74 -9.12 -8.57
C LYS A 37 14.52 -9.85 -8.01
N TRP A 38 14.62 -10.26 -6.75
CA TRP A 38 13.48 -10.80 -6.02
C TRP A 38 12.41 -9.70 -5.88
N PRO A 39 11.13 -9.98 -6.15
CA PRO A 39 10.07 -8.98 -5.99
C PRO A 39 10.02 -8.55 -4.52
N GLN A 40 10.27 -7.27 -4.26
CA GLN A 40 10.19 -6.74 -2.90
C GLN A 40 8.75 -6.86 -2.40
N LYS A 41 8.61 -7.35 -1.16
CA LYS A 41 7.33 -7.52 -0.50
C LYS A 41 6.77 -6.15 -0.12
N GLU A 42 5.55 -5.86 -0.56
CA GLU A 42 4.81 -4.64 -0.20
C GLU A 42 4.82 -4.41 1.32
N THR A 43 5.23 -3.21 1.73
CA THR A 43 5.25 -2.75 3.11
C THR A 43 3.83 -2.36 3.59
N PRO A 44 3.59 -2.30 4.90
CA PRO A 44 2.30 -1.84 5.43
C PRO A 44 1.89 -0.43 4.97
N TYR A 45 2.86 0.49 4.83
CA TYR A 45 2.61 1.85 4.36
C TYR A 45 2.25 1.88 2.87
N GLU A 46 3.00 1.20 2.01
CA GLU A 46 2.67 1.09 0.57
C GLU A 46 1.29 0.47 0.38
N LYS A 47 0.96 -0.57 1.18
CA LYS A 47 -0.37 -1.17 1.19
C LYS A 47 -1.44 -0.16 1.62
N PHE A 48 -1.18 0.64 2.65
CA PHE A 48 -2.11 1.68 3.09
C PHE A 48 -2.36 2.70 1.98
N ILE A 49 -1.32 3.25 1.37
CA ILE A 49 -1.42 4.20 0.26
C ILE A 49 -2.23 3.61 -0.89
N ARG A 50 -1.86 2.42 -1.36
CA ARG A 50 -2.59 1.73 -2.44
C ARG A 50 -4.07 1.53 -2.13
N GLN A 51 -4.43 1.23 -0.87
CA GLN A 51 -5.81 0.96 -0.50
C GLN A 51 -6.63 2.21 -0.17
N HIS A 52 -5.99 3.28 0.29
CA HIS A 52 -6.71 4.34 1.00
C HIS A 52 -6.39 5.76 0.53
N VAL A 53 -5.45 5.97 -0.39
CA VAL A 53 -5.09 7.31 -0.85
C VAL A 53 -5.20 7.40 -2.37
N ASP A 54 -6.03 8.33 -2.84
CA ASP A 54 -6.17 8.63 -4.25
C ASP A 54 -6.85 10.00 -4.45
N ALA A 55 -6.07 11.01 -4.79
CA ALA A 55 -6.55 12.37 -5.04
C ALA A 55 -7.53 12.49 -6.22
N LYS A 56 -7.56 11.51 -7.14
CA LYS A 56 -8.39 11.52 -8.36
C LYS A 56 -9.56 10.54 -8.27
N MET A 57 -9.79 9.94 -7.10
CA MET A 57 -10.93 9.06 -6.87
C MET A 57 -12.24 9.82 -7.05
N ASN A 58 -13.25 9.13 -7.58
CA ASN A 58 -14.63 9.60 -7.61
C ASN A 58 -15.58 8.43 -7.26
N VAL A 59 -16.87 8.74 -7.12
CA VAL A 59 -17.86 7.75 -6.66
C VAL A 59 -18.16 6.68 -7.72
N GLU A 60 -17.98 6.99 -9.00
CA GLU A 60 -18.25 6.10 -10.13
C GLU A 60 -17.12 5.06 -10.37
N LYS A 61 -15.91 5.32 -9.84
CA LYS A 61 -14.71 4.51 -10.08
C LYS A 61 -14.47 3.40 -9.07
N CYS A 62 -15.35 3.18 -8.10
CA CYS A 62 -15.13 2.20 -7.03
C CYS A 62 -14.77 0.80 -7.55
N ASP A 63 -15.49 0.28 -8.54
CA ASP A 63 -15.24 -1.04 -9.13
C ASP A 63 -13.88 -1.11 -9.82
N GLU A 64 -13.61 -0.12 -10.66
CA GLU A 64 -12.38 -0.03 -11.45
C GLU A 64 -11.16 0.07 -10.53
N GLU A 65 -11.17 1.00 -9.58
CA GLU A 65 -10.01 1.28 -8.74
C GLU A 65 -9.74 0.16 -7.72
N ILE A 66 -10.79 -0.44 -7.13
CA ILE A 66 -10.61 -1.63 -6.28
C ILE A 66 -10.00 -2.78 -7.08
N ARG A 67 -10.39 -2.95 -8.34
CA ARG A 67 -9.86 -3.98 -9.23
C ARG A 67 -8.41 -3.70 -9.63
N ASN A 68 -8.15 -2.51 -10.17
CA ASN A 68 -6.84 -2.09 -10.67
C ASN A 68 -5.80 -2.09 -9.55
N LYS A 69 -6.17 -1.58 -8.37
CA LYS A 69 -5.32 -1.56 -7.18
C LYS A 69 -5.33 -2.86 -6.40
N LYS A 70 -6.05 -3.91 -6.84
CA LYS A 70 -6.10 -5.24 -6.21
C LYS A 70 -6.46 -5.19 -4.71
N ILE A 71 -7.53 -4.48 -4.36
CA ILE A 71 -7.98 -4.25 -2.98
C ILE A 71 -8.95 -5.35 -2.55
N TYR A 72 -8.40 -6.48 -2.12
CA TYR A 72 -9.17 -7.66 -1.73
C TYR A 72 -8.79 -8.17 -0.35
N LYS A 73 -9.69 -8.95 0.25
CA LYS A 73 -9.35 -9.84 1.37
C LYS A 73 -8.51 -11.02 0.87
N LYS A 74 -8.06 -11.87 1.81
CA LYS A 74 -7.36 -13.13 1.48
C LYS A 74 -8.19 -13.95 0.48
N LYS A 75 -7.49 -14.70 -0.38
CA LYS A 75 -8.10 -15.54 -1.43
C LYS A 75 -8.97 -14.77 -2.45
N GLY A 76 -8.78 -13.45 -2.59
CA GLY A 76 -9.47 -12.65 -3.60
C GLY A 76 -10.95 -12.37 -3.29
N ILE A 77 -11.34 -12.48 -2.01
CA ILE A 77 -12.69 -12.14 -1.55
C ILE A 77 -12.87 -10.62 -1.58
N CYS A 78 -14.04 -10.15 -2.03
CA CYS A 78 -14.36 -8.71 -2.04
C CYS A 78 -14.24 -8.10 -0.64
N LYS A 79 -13.71 -6.88 -0.55
CA LYS A 79 -13.71 -6.11 0.69
C LYS A 79 -15.11 -5.50 0.85
N LYS A 80 -15.73 -5.61 2.04
CA LYS A 80 -17.09 -5.08 2.29
C LYS A 80 -17.17 -3.56 2.13
N THR A 81 -16.15 -2.86 2.61
CA THR A 81 -16.03 -1.40 2.52
C THR A 81 -14.57 -1.07 2.25
N ASN A 82 -14.32 -0.12 1.36
CA ASN A 82 -13.03 0.53 1.22
C ASN A 82 -13.22 2.05 1.15
N THR A 83 -12.40 2.80 1.87
CA THR A 83 -12.43 4.26 1.84
C THR A 83 -11.17 4.79 1.18
N PHE A 84 -11.34 5.70 0.21
CA PHE A 84 -10.26 6.48 -0.37
C PHE A 84 -10.30 7.90 0.19
N ILE A 85 -9.15 8.37 0.65
CA ILE A 85 -8.91 9.74 1.06
C ILE A 85 -8.49 10.51 -0.20
N LEU A 86 -9.25 11.55 -0.55
CA LEU A 86 -9.02 12.37 -1.74
C LEU A 86 -7.93 13.39 -1.43
N SER A 87 -6.70 12.91 -1.37
CA SER A 87 -5.50 13.67 -0.98
C SER A 87 -4.26 13.02 -1.59
N ASN A 88 -3.12 13.73 -1.52
CA ASN A 88 -1.82 13.14 -1.82
C ASN A 88 -1.22 12.41 -0.60
N ASP A 89 -0.21 11.57 -0.86
CA ASP A 89 0.45 10.73 0.13
C ASP A 89 1.15 11.53 1.22
N GLU A 90 1.71 12.70 0.90
CA GLU A 90 2.44 13.56 1.82
C GLU A 90 1.52 14.13 2.90
N GLN A 91 0.37 14.67 2.50
CA GLN A 91 -0.65 15.18 3.40
C GLN A 91 -1.21 14.09 4.33
N VAL A 92 -1.46 12.89 3.78
CA VAL A 92 -1.95 11.76 4.60
C VAL A 92 -0.86 11.24 5.54
N LYS A 93 0.41 11.21 5.09
CA LYS A 93 1.55 10.87 5.94
C LYS A 93 1.73 11.87 7.08
N ALA A 94 1.47 13.16 6.84
CA ALA A 94 1.62 14.21 7.85
C ALA A 94 0.75 13.98 9.09
N ILE A 95 -0.36 13.23 8.97
CA ILE A 95 -1.21 12.82 10.13
C ILE A 95 -0.35 12.13 11.20
N CYS A 96 0.58 11.28 10.79
CA CYS A 96 1.48 10.57 11.69
C CYS A 96 2.75 11.36 12.05
N ASN A 97 2.89 12.59 11.56
CA ASN A 97 4.06 13.48 11.72
C ASN A 97 3.62 14.85 12.28
N GLY A 98 2.79 14.86 13.31
CA GLY A 98 2.38 16.07 14.02
C GLY A 98 1.15 16.79 13.47
N ARG A 99 0.56 16.36 12.34
CA ARG A 99 -0.75 16.85 11.86
C ARG A 99 -1.92 15.97 12.30
N GLY A 100 -1.71 15.13 13.31
CA GLY A 100 -2.75 14.33 13.93
C GLY A 100 -2.69 14.44 15.45
N SER A 101 -3.79 14.10 16.10
CA SER A 101 -3.93 14.06 17.55
C SER A 101 -4.28 12.64 18.01
N PRO A 102 -3.85 12.21 19.20
CA PRO A 102 -4.29 10.95 19.77
C PRO A 102 -5.82 10.89 19.84
N TYR A 103 -6.41 9.78 19.39
CA TYR A 103 -7.85 9.54 19.44
C TYR A 103 -8.23 8.44 20.45
N ASN A 104 -7.43 7.37 20.50
CA ASN A 104 -7.47 6.33 21.53
C ASN A 104 -6.08 5.67 21.64
N THR A 105 -5.95 4.58 22.40
CA THR A 105 -4.68 3.93 22.76
C THR A 105 -3.75 3.60 21.58
N SER A 106 -4.26 3.49 20.35
CA SER A 106 -3.44 3.18 19.16
C SER A 106 -3.87 3.90 17.88
N LEU A 107 -4.78 4.88 17.95
CA LEU A 107 -5.29 5.60 16.79
C LEU A 107 -4.92 7.08 16.86
N THR A 108 -4.59 7.61 15.70
CA THR A 108 -4.31 9.03 15.46
C THR A 108 -5.40 9.58 14.55
N MET A 109 -6.07 10.64 14.97
CA MET A 109 -7.06 11.35 14.18
C MET A 109 -6.40 12.56 13.53
N SER A 110 -6.60 12.75 12.22
CA SER A 110 -6.10 13.94 11.52
C SER A 110 -6.60 15.22 12.16
N ASN A 111 -5.79 16.28 12.23
CA ASN A 111 -6.23 17.60 12.70
C ASN A 111 -7.05 18.32 11.64
N GLU A 112 -6.65 18.16 10.38
CA GLU A 112 -7.35 18.69 9.22
C GLU A 112 -8.44 17.73 8.75
N THR A 113 -9.42 18.28 8.02
CA THR A 113 -10.49 17.51 7.39
C THR A 113 -10.13 17.13 5.96
N PHE A 114 -10.63 15.97 5.53
CA PHE A 114 -10.48 15.45 4.19
C PHE A 114 -11.85 15.24 3.53
N SER A 115 -11.85 15.27 2.20
CA SER A 115 -12.88 14.61 1.41
C SER A 115 -12.52 13.13 1.25
N ILE A 116 -13.52 12.26 1.34
CA ILE A 116 -13.36 10.82 1.22
C ILE A 116 -14.41 10.24 0.28
N VAL A 117 -14.07 9.16 -0.41
CA VAL A 117 -15.01 8.31 -1.14
C VAL A 117 -15.07 6.96 -0.45
N ILE A 118 -16.27 6.58 0.01
CA ILE A 118 -16.54 5.28 0.60
C ILE A 118 -17.14 4.38 -0.48
N CYS A 119 -16.43 3.31 -0.82
CA CYS A 119 -16.89 2.24 -1.69
C CYS A 119 -17.50 1.13 -0.84
N GLN A 120 -18.82 0.99 -0.87
CA GLN A 120 -19.58 -0.03 -0.16
C GLN A 120 -19.95 -1.15 -1.12
N LEU A 121 -19.58 -2.39 -0.80
CA LEU A 121 -19.88 -3.57 -1.63
C LEU A 121 -21.40 -3.70 -1.79
N LYS A 122 -21.85 -3.67 -3.04
CA LYS A 122 -23.24 -3.84 -3.45
C LYS A 122 -23.53 -5.29 -3.82
N ASN A 123 -22.63 -5.91 -4.60
CA ASN A 123 -22.81 -7.26 -5.12
C ASN A 123 -21.47 -7.96 -5.35
N GLY A 124 -21.52 -9.30 -5.41
CA GLY A 124 -20.38 -10.17 -5.68
C GLY A 124 -19.52 -10.51 -4.47
N ASP A 125 -18.78 -11.61 -4.60
CA ASP A 125 -18.01 -12.20 -3.50
C ASP A 125 -16.52 -12.34 -3.82
N ARG A 126 -16.15 -12.32 -5.11
CA ARG A 126 -14.77 -12.52 -5.56
C ARG A 126 -14.35 -11.47 -6.59
N LYS A 127 -13.03 -11.32 -6.75
CA LYS A 127 -12.39 -10.33 -7.63
C LYS A 127 -12.96 -10.12 -9.05
N SER A 128 -13.67 -11.11 -9.61
CA SER A 128 -14.26 -11.02 -10.95
C SER A 128 -15.63 -10.33 -10.98
N ASN A 129 -16.30 -10.19 -9.84
CA ASN A 129 -17.68 -9.72 -9.76
C ASN A 129 -17.94 -8.74 -8.61
N CYS A 130 -16.90 -8.16 -7.99
CA CYS A 130 -17.11 -7.15 -6.95
C CYS A 130 -17.68 -5.86 -7.57
N GLU A 131 -18.91 -5.52 -7.19
CA GLU A 131 -19.59 -4.28 -7.57
C GLU A 131 -19.83 -3.41 -6.33
N TYR A 132 -19.61 -2.12 -6.43
CA TYR A 132 -19.57 -1.18 -5.33
C TYR A 132 -20.42 0.06 -5.62
N ASN A 133 -21.08 0.56 -4.57
CA ASN A 133 -21.62 1.91 -4.56
C ASN A 133 -20.61 2.86 -3.93
N GLY A 134 -20.25 3.94 -4.63
CA GLY A 134 -19.44 5.01 -4.09
C GLY A 134 -20.29 6.12 -3.46
N THR A 135 -19.84 6.63 -2.31
CA THR A 135 -20.43 7.81 -1.67
C THR A 135 -19.34 8.81 -1.34
N LEU A 136 -19.52 10.06 -1.77
CA LEU A 136 -18.63 11.18 -1.42
C LEU A 136 -19.05 11.78 -0.07
N HIS A 137 -18.07 11.96 0.81
CA HIS A 137 -18.25 12.73 2.03
C HIS A 137 -17.16 13.79 2.15
N CYS A 138 -17.57 15.02 2.46
CA CYS A 138 -16.68 16.13 2.77
C CYS A 138 -16.55 16.27 4.29
N ASN A 139 -15.58 17.08 4.72
CA ASN A 139 -15.41 17.52 6.11
C ASN A 139 -15.26 16.36 7.10
N ARG A 140 -14.39 15.40 6.75
CA ARG A 140 -14.12 14.20 7.57
C ARG A 140 -12.74 14.28 8.21
N ARG A 141 -12.67 14.14 9.52
CA ARG A 141 -11.40 13.82 10.19
C ARG A 141 -11.16 12.33 10.05
N VAL A 142 -10.04 11.95 9.46
CA VAL A 142 -9.71 10.53 9.23
C VAL A 142 -8.94 9.98 10.41
N VAL A 143 -9.20 8.73 10.75
CA VAL A 143 -8.58 8.03 11.88
C VAL A 143 -7.71 6.92 11.34
N VAL A 144 -6.43 6.90 11.72
CA VAL A 144 -5.44 5.94 11.24
C VAL A 144 -4.63 5.34 12.40
N THR A 145 -4.07 4.16 12.18
CA THR A 145 -2.97 3.67 13.02
C THR A 145 -1.65 4.11 12.41
N CYS A 146 -0.81 4.75 13.22
CA CYS A 146 0.55 5.13 12.84
C CYS A 146 1.57 4.12 13.37
N LYS A 147 2.58 3.79 12.56
CA LYS A 147 3.76 3.01 12.97
C LYS A 147 4.99 3.63 12.33
N ASN A 148 6.00 3.93 13.15
CA ASN A 148 7.23 4.60 12.70
C ASN A 148 6.92 5.81 11.82
N GLU A 149 6.02 6.69 12.31
CA GLU A 149 5.62 7.92 11.62
C GLU A 149 4.91 7.72 10.27
N LEU A 150 4.45 6.51 9.96
CA LEU A 150 3.72 6.19 8.74
C LEU A 150 2.32 5.64 9.03
N PRO A 151 1.29 6.03 8.26
CA PRO A 151 -0.03 5.43 8.38
C PRO A 151 -0.01 4.00 7.82
N VAL A 152 -0.49 3.04 8.60
CA VAL A 152 -0.47 1.61 8.22
C VAL A 152 -1.84 0.94 8.24
N HIS A 153 -2.84 1.61 8.81
CA HIS A 153 -4.21 1.12 8.85
C HIS A 153 -5.21 2.28 8.86
N TYR A 154 -6.26 2.18 8.06
CA TYR A 154 -7.41 3.09 8.12
C TYR A 154 -8.41 2.58 9.17
N GLY A 155 -8.59 3.34 10.24
CA GLY A 155 -9.48 3.00 11.35
C GLY A 155 -10.90 3.52 11.19
N GLY A 156 -11.12 4.56 10.38
CA GLY A 156 -12.43 5.16 10.15
C GLY A 156 -12.35 6.66 9.87
N ASP A 157 -13.50 7.32 9.92
CA ASP A 157 -13.63 8.76 9.85
C ASP A 157 -14.71 9.27 10.80
N ILE A 158 -14.63 10.56 11.12
CA ILE A 158 -15.57 11.27 11.98
C ILE A 158 -16.02 12.52 11.22
N MET A 159 -17.34 12.73 11.15
CA MET A 159 -17.91 13.97 10.62
C MET A 159 -17.61 15.10 11.60
N THR A 160 -17.00 16.18 11.12
CA THR A 160 -16.94 17.43 11.88
C THR A 160 -18.13 18.28 11.48
N PHE A 161 -19.03 18.50 12.42
CA PHE A 161 -19.94 19.63 12.32
C PHE A 161 -19.10 20.87 12.58
N GLU A 162 -18.85 21.69 11.56
CA GLU A 162 -18.41 23.06 11.80
C GLU A 162 -19.54 23.72 12.59
N SER A 163 -19.38 23.84 13.89
CA SER A 163 -20.20 24.73 14.68
C SER A 163 -19.87 26.13 14.19
N ASN A 164 -20.73 26.67 13.33
CA ASN A 164 -20.91 28.11 13.24
C ASN A 164 -21.33 28.55 14.65
N ASN A 165 -20.35 28.87 15.51
CA ASN A 165 -20.57 29.41 16.83
C ASN A 165 -21.04 30.87 16.69
N ALA A 166 -22.25 31.00 16.17
CA ALA A 166 -23.17 32.08 16.44
C ALA A 166 -24.49 31.39 16.81
N ALA A 167 -24.59 31.08 18.10
CA ALA A 167 -25.79 30.61 18.83
C ALA A 167 -25.94 29.08 19.03
N ILE A 168 -26.02 28.74 20.32
CA ILE A 168 -26.70 27.60 20.94
C ILE A 168 -25.85 26.35 21.21
N GLY A 169 -25.32 26.32 22.45
CA GLY A 169 -25.73 25.29 23.41
C GLY A 169 -25.08 23.91 23.30
N LYS A 170 -24.29 23.58 24.34
CA LYS A 170 -23.85 22.22 24.67
C LYS A 170 -25.00 21.20 24.51
N ILE A 171 -24.81 20.16 23.70
CA ILE A 171 -25.54 18.90 23.84
C ILE A 171 -24.49 17.78 23.96
N PRO A 172 -24.52 16.94 25.01
CA PRO A 172 -23.49 15.94 25.26
C PRO A 172 -23.56 14.77 24.27
N MET A 173 -22.41 14.12 24.05
CA MET A 173 -22.34 12.79 23.42
C MET A 173 -23.29 11.83 24.12
N HIS A 174 -24.25 11.27 23.39
CA HIS A 174 -24.88 10.02 23.78
C HIS A 174 -24.17 8.87 23.05
N SER A 175 -23.16 8.32 23.70
CA SER A 175 -22.81 6.90 23.52
C SER A 175 -24.03 6.07 23.93
N ASN A 176 -24.51 5.17 23.07
CA ASN A 176 -25.07 3.86 23.43
C ASN A 176 -25.61 3.16 22.18
N SER A 177 -24.88 2.18 21.68
CA SER A 177 -25.47 1.03 21.01
C SER A 177 -24.66 -0.21 21.36
N VAL A 178 -24.82 -0.66 22.60
CA VAL A 178 -24.67 -2.07 22.96
C VAL A 178 -26.00 -2.73 22.57
N PRO A 179 -26.03 -3.70 21.65
CA PRO A 179 -27.23 -4.51 21.45
C PRO A 179 -27.27 -5.57 22.55
N THR A 180 -28.03 -5.30 23.62
CA THR A 180 -28.61 -6.35 24.46
C THR A 180 -29.78 -6.96 23.70
N ASN A 181 -29.61 -8.18 23.20
CA ASN A 181 -30.74 -9.07 22.91
C ASN A 181 -30.60 -10.29 23.80
N ILE A 182 -31.36 -10.30 24.90
CA ILE A 182 -31.74 -11.49 25.64
C ILE A 182 -33.26 -11.43 25.87
N HIS A 183 -33.89 -12.58 25.67
CA HIS A 183 -35.26 -13.03 25.99
C HIS A 183 -36.32 -12.82 24.90
N VAL A 184 -36.67 -13.90 24.19
CA VAL A 184 -37.49 -15.03 24.69
C VAL A 184 -36.86 -16.34 24.26
#